data_AF-A0A9P9XXT2-F1
#
_entry.id   AF-A0A9P9XXT2-F1
#
_cell.length_a   1.000
_cell.length_b   1.000
_cell.length_c   1.000
_cell.angle_alpha   90.00
_cell.angle_beta   90.00
_cell.angle_gamma   90.00
#
_symmetry.space_group_name_H-M   'P 1'
#
loop_
_entity.id
_entity.type
_entity.pdbx_description
1 polymer ?
#
loop_
_entity_poly.entity_id
_entity_poly.type
_entity_poly.pdbx_seq_one_letter_code
_entity_poly.pdbx_strand_id
1 'polypeptide(L)'
;MATPIAKAALRVKHELHGVVVSAGLMDKTAKVRTGGQVWNSIVNKWFADPKHYLVHDPKSSLRTGDVVSIMPGWPTAQHKRHVVKRIIAPYGVPISERPRIPTLQELIAEREAKKAAKDERRAFRKTERILAKQAERVANRDANDNSAR
;
A
#
# COMPACT_ATOMS: atom_id res chain seq x y z
N MET A 1 17.83 2.93 2.89
CA MET A 1 17.61 1.68 2.13
C MET A 1 16.14 1.58 1.75
N ALA A 2 15.81 1.55 0.45
CA ALA A 2 14.42 1.49 -0.01
C ALA A 2 13.71 0.21 0.46
N THR A 3 12.42 0.33 0.83
CA THR A 3 11.66 -0.84 1.31
C THR A 3 11.45 -1.88 0.20
N PRO A 4 11.32 -3.19 0.52
CA PRO A 4 11.06 -4.21 -0.50
C PRO A 4 9.84 -3.90 -1.37
N ILE A 5 8.81 -3.28 -0.77
CA ILE A 5 7.60 -2.85 -1.46
C ILE A 5 7.88 -1.67 -2.40
N ALA A 6 8.64 -0.66 -1.95
CA ALA A 6 9.05 0.44 -2.83
C ALA A 6 9.87 -0.07 -4.02
N LYS A 7 10.80 -1.01 -3.79
CA LYS A 7 11.56 -1.67 -4.86
C LYS A 7 10.65 -2.43 -5.83
N ALA A 8 9.66 -3.16 -5.31
CA ALA A 8 8.71 -3.91 -6.14
C ALA A 8 7.83 -2.97 -6.99
N ALA A 9 7.36 -1.87 -6.40
CA ALA A 9 6.55 -0.87 -7.09
C ALA A 9 7.32 -0.20 -8.25
N LEU A 10 8.60 0.12 -8.04
CA LEU A 10 9.45 0.71 -9.08
C LEU A 10 9.81 -0.27 -10.22
N ARG A 11 9.77 -1.58 -9.96
CA ARG A 11 10.06 -2.60 -10.97
C ARG A 11 8.92 -2.76 -11.99
N VAL A 12 7.69 -2.48 -11.58
CA VAL A 12 6.51 -2.65 -12.42
C VAL A 12 6.42 -1.50 -13.43
N LYS A 13 6.53 -1.84 -14.72
CA LYS A 13 6.42 -0.87 -15.82
C LYS A 13 5.06 -0.88 -16.51
N HIS A 14 4.32 -1.99 -16.45
CA HIS A 14 3.05 -2.10 -17.16
C HIS A 14 1.91 -1.45 -16.37
N GLU A 15 1.04 -0.78 -17.11
CA GLU A 15 -0.19 -0.18 -16.62
C GLU A 15 -1.37 -1.02 -17.08
N LEU A 16 -2.41 -1.12 -16.25
CA LEU A 16 -3.68 -1.71 -16.62
C LEU A 16 -4.72 -0.61 -16.72
N HIS A 17 -5.50 -0.61 -17.80
CA HIS A 17 -6.60 0.31 -17.98
C HIS A 17 -7.90 -0.37 -17.58
N GLY A 18 -8.74 0.34 -16.85
CA GLY A 18 -10.00 -0.21 -16.36
C GLY A 18 -11.02 0.86 -16.04
N VAL A 19 -12.24 0.40 -15.76
CA VAL A 19 -13.36 1.26 -15.38
C VAL A 19 -13.68 1.04 -13.91
N VAL A 20 -13.90 2.12 -13.18
CA VAL A 20 -14.32 2.05 -11.78
C VAL A 20 -15.77 1.56 -11.71
N VAL A 21 -15.97 0.38 -11.10
CA VAL A 21 -17.29 -0.24 -10.91
C VAL A 21 -17.95 0.25 -9.63
N SER A 22 -17.17 0.44 -8.56
CA SER A 22 -17.67 1.04 -7.33
C SER A 22 -16.59 1.84 -6.61
N ALA A 23 -16.99 3.03 -6.13
CA ALA A 23 -16.19 3.92 -5.31
C ALA A 23 -17.05 4.44 -4.13
N GLY A 24 -16.40 4.85 -3.03
CA GLY A 24 -17.08 5.43 -1.86
C GLY A 24 -17.65 4.43 -0.83
N LEU A 25 -17.68 3.13 -1.15
CA LEU A 25 -18.11 2.09 -0.21
C LEU A 25 -17.04 1.74 0.84
N MET A 26 -15.77 1.92 0.49
CA MET A 26 -14.61 1.63 1.33
C MET A 26 -13.66 2.82 1.29
N ASP A 27 -13.12 3.21 2.45
CA ASP A 27 -12.16 4.32 2.49
C ASP A 27 -10.91 4.00 1.64
N LYS A 28 -10.48 5.00 0.88
CA LYS A 28 -9.26 4.97 0.03
C LYS A 28 -9.15 3.76 -0.88
N THR A 29 -10.29 3.25 -1.35
CA THR A 29 -10.38 2.02 -2.12
C THR A 29 -11.49 2.10 -3.16
N ALA A 30 -11.19 1.65 -4.37
CA ALA A 30 -12.17 1.49 -5.45
C ALA A 30 -12.09 0.08 -6.04
N LYS A 31 -13.22 -0.45 -6.52
CA LYS A 31 -13.25 -1.67 -7.33
C LYS A 31 -13.16 -1.28 -8.80
N VAL A 32 -12.12 -1.77 -9.48
CA VAL A 32 -11.85 -1.47 -10.89
C VAL A 32 -11.95 -2.74 -11.71
N ARG A 33 -12.69 -2.68 -12.82
CA ARG A 33 -12.79 -3.75 -13.82
C ARG A 33 -11.78 -3.50 -14.93
N THR A 34 -10.87 -4.45 -15.12
CA THR A 34 -9.86 -4.46 -16.19
C THR A 34 -10.29 -5.44 -17.28
N GLY A 35 -9.94 -5.14 -18.53
CA GLY A 35 -10.10 -6.06 -19.64
C GLY A 35 -9.20 -7.30 -19.49
N GLY A 36 -9.66 -8.41 -20.04
CA GLY A 36 -8.89 -9.65 -20.14
C GLY A 36 -9.48 -10.52 -21.22
N GLN A 37 -8.66 -11.42 -21.76
CA GLN A 37 -9.11 -12.41 -22.73
C GLN A 37 -8.54 -13.77 -22.35
N VAL A 38 -9.34 -14.81 -22.56
CA VAL A 38 -8.95 -16.19 -22.36
C VAL A 38 -9.13 -16.97 -23.66
N TRP A 39 -8.11 -17.73 -24.04
CA TRP A 39 -8.18 -18.62 -25.19
C TRP A 39 -8.87 -19.92 -24.80
N ASN A 40 -9.91 -20.30 -25.52
CA ASN A 40 -10.50 -21.62 -25.42
C ASN A 40 -9.94 -22.51 -26.55
N SER A 41 -9.18 -23.55 -26.18
CA SER A 41 -8.54 -24.47 -27.15
C SER A 41 -9.51 -25.45 -27.81
N ILE A 42 -10.69 -25.67 -27.24
CA ILE A 42 -11.71 -26.57 -27.81
C ILE A 42 -12.42 -25.84 -28.96
N VAL A 43 -12.80 -24.58 -28.74
CA VAL A 43 -13.53 -23.75 -29.71
C VAL A 43 -12.56 -22.94 -30.60
N ASN A 44 -11.28 -22.88 -30.25
CA ASN A 44 -10.24 -22.06 -30.89
C ASN A 44 -10.64 -20.59 -31.03
N LYS A 45 -11.14 -20.02 -29.93
CA LYS A 45 -11.62 -18.63 -29.88
C LYS A 45 -11.23 -17.93 -28.59
N TRP A 46 -10.95 -16.62 -28.70
CA TRP A 46 -10.77 -15.72 -27.58
C TRP A 46 -12.12 -15.28 -27.00
N PHE A 47 -12.29 -15.46 -25.69
CA PHE A 47 -13.44 -14.97 -24.94
C PHE A 47 -13.03 -13.84 -24.00
N ALA A 48 -13.94 -12.91 -23.73
CA ALA A 48 -13.72 -11.84 -22.77
C ALA A 48 -13.71 -12.40 -21.33
N ASP A 49 -12.64 -12.12 -20.59
CA ASP A 49 -12.46 -12.49 -19.17
C ASP A 49 -12.15 -11.22 -18.34
N PRO A 50 -13.16 -10.40 -18.03
CA PRO A 50 -12.95 -9.16 -17.29
C PRO A 50 -12.63 -9.45 -15.81
N LYS A 51 -11.52 -8.89 -15.32
CA LYS A 51 -11.05 -9.08 -13.94
C LYS A 51 -11.36 -7.87 -13.07
N HIS A 52 -11.67 -8.13 -11.80
CA HIS A 52 -11.98 -7.08 -10.83
C HIS A 52 -10.87 -6.98 -9.79
N TYR A 53 -10.33 -5.79 -9.60
CA TYR A 53 -9.27 -5.53 -8.62
C TYR A 53 -9.74 -4.51 -7.59
N LEU A 54 -9.33 -4.73 -6.34
CA LEU A 54 -9.38 -3.71 -5.30
C LEU A 54 -8.14 -2.82 -5.44
N VAL A 55 -8.37 -1.56 -5.73
CA VAL A 55 -7.34 -0.57 -6.06
C VAL A 55 -7.25 0.45 -4.93
N HIS A 56 -6.03 0.78 -4.53
CA HIS A 56 -5.79 1.83 -3.55
C HIS A 56 -5.87 3.22 -4.18
N ASP A 57 -6.76 4.05 -3.66
CA ASP A 57 -6.92 5.47 -4.00
C ASP A 57 -6.60 6.31 -2.75
N PRO A 58 -5.37 6.83 -2.59
CA PRO A 58 -4.91 7.48 -1.35
C PRO A 58 -5.74 8.69 -0.90
N LYS A 59 -6.37 9.40 -1.85
CA LYS A 59 -7.08 10.66 -1.62
C LYS A 59 -8.59 10.56 -1.91
N SER A 60 -9.12 9.36 -2.17
CA SER A 60 -10.54 9.14 -2.47
C SER A 60 -11.05 10.03 -3.63
N SER A 61 -10.23 10.15 -4.66
CA SER A 61 -10.43 10.96 -5.86
C SER A 61 -11.37 10.33 -6.90
N LEU A 62 -11.56 9.02 -6.84
CA LEU A 62 -12.31 8.28 -7.85
C LEU A 62 -13.82 8.33 -7.64
N ARG A 63 -14.57 8.28 -8.73
CA ARG A 63 -16.03 8.13 -8.79
C ARG A 63 -16.37 6.91 -9.64
N THR A 64 -17.55 6.33 -9.40
CA THR A 64 -18.07 5.23 -10.21
C THR A 64 -18.21 5.68 -11.66
N GLY A 65 -17.72 4.89 -12.60
CA GLY A 65 -17.74 5.20 -14.04
C GLY A 65 -16.45 5.81 -14.59
N ASP A 66 -15.50 6.25 -13.75
CA ASP A 66 -14.23 6.78 -14.25
C ASP A 66 -13.42 5.72 -14.99
N VAL A 67 -12.72 6.13 -16.04
CA VAL A 67 -11.69 5.33 -16.71
C VAL A 67 -10.34 5.66 -16.10
N VAL A 68 -9.63 4.66 -15.60
CA VAL A 68 -8.41 4.84 -14.81
C VAL A 68 -7.26 3.98 -15.33
N SER A 69 -6.03 4.48 -15.14
CA SER A 69 -4.81 3.69 -15.23
C SER A 69 -4.39 3.25 -13.83
N ILE A 70 -4.24 1.94 -13.64
CA ILE A 70 -3.82 1.32 -12.39
C ILE A 70 -2.47 0.62 -12.57
N MET A 71 -1.68 0.60 -11.51
CA MET A 71 -0.38 -0.06 -11.50
C MET A 71 -0.37 -1.20 -10.47
N PRO A 72 0.06 -2.41 -10.84
CA PRO A 72 0.26 -3.50 -9.87
C PRO A 72 1.53 -3.28 -9.02
N GLY A 73 1.76 -4.15 -8.04
CA GLY A 73 2.97 -4.12 -7.21
C GLY A 73 2.89 -3.19 -5.99
N TRP A 74 1.70 -2.72 -5.63
CA TRP A 74 1.47 -1.88 -4.44
C TRP A 74 0.62 -2.59 -3.38
N PRO A 75 1.18 -3.56 -2.62
CA PRO A 75 0.46 -4.25 -1.56
C PRO A 75 0.15 -3.31 -0.38
N THR A 76 -1.13 -2.96 -0.23
CA THR A 76 -1.63 -2.11 0.87
C THR A 76 -2.43 -2.91 1.90
N ALA A 77 -3.21 -3.90 1.47
CA ALA A 77 -4.00 -4.79 2.31
C ALA A 77 -4.06 -6.18 1.66
N GLN A 78 -4.63 -7.19 2.32
CA GLN A 78 -4.62 -8.59 1.86
C GLN A 78 -5.01 -8.79 0.38
N HIS A 79 -6.05 -8.11 -0.10
CA HIS A 79 -6.52 -8.20 -1.49
C HIS A 79 -6.24 -6.93 -2.33
N LYS A 80 -5.67 -5.87 -1.74
CA LYS A 80 -5.28 -4.64 -2.44
C LYS A 80 -3.81 -4.71 -2.85
N ARG A 81 -3.59 -5.01 -4.14
CA ARG A 81 -2.25 -5.11 -4.77
C ARG A 81 -2.00 -4.05 -5.84
N HIS A 82 -3.01 -3.24 -6.15
CA HIS A 82 -2.98 -2.23 -7.20
C HIS A 82 -3.13 -0.84 -6.59
N VAL A 83 -2.54 0.16 -7.25
CA VAL A 83 -2.68 1.59 -6.91
C VAL A 83 -3.11 2.38 -8.14
N VAL A 84 -3.88 3.44 -7.94
CA VAL A 84 -4.27 4.35 -9.02
C VAL A 84 -3.06 5.18 -9.44
N LYS A 85 -2.77 5.23 -10.75
CA LYS A 85 -1.71 6.08 -11.31
C LYS A 85 -2.25 7.40 -11.82
N ARG A 86 -3.33 7.37 -12.62
CA ARG A 86 -4.02 8.56 -13.15
C ARG A 86 -5.45 8.24 -13.56
N ILE A 87 -6.30 9.26 -13.56
CA ILE A 87 -7.61 9.23 -14.22
C ILE A 87 -7.38 9.53 -15.70
N ILE A 88 -7.91 8.68 -16.59
CA ILE A 88 -7.83 8.85 -18.04
C ILE A 88 -9.01 9.66 -18.52
N ALA A 89 -10.22 9.26 -18.11
CA ALA A 89 -11.45 9.97 -18.41
C ALA A 89 -12.30 10.05 -17.14
N PRO A 90 -12.57 11.25 -16.60
CA PRO A 90 -13.48 11.41 -15.47
C PRO A 90 -14.92 11.24 -15.94
N TYR A 91 -15.76 10.65 -15.08
CA TYR A 91 -17.21 10.58 -15.26
C TYR A 91 -17.93 11.52 -14.27
N GLY A 92 -18.86 12.32 -14.77
CA GLY A 92 -19.59 13.31 -13.97
C GLY A 92 -18.72 14.51 -13.61
N VAL A 93 -18.27 14.58 -12.35
CA VAL A 93 -17.49 15.71 -11.81
C VAL A 93 -16.13 15.83 -12.51
N PRO A 94 -15.71 17.03 -12.97
CA PRO A 94 -14.41 17.21 -13.63
C PRO A 94 -13.23 16.94 -12.70
N ILE A 95 -12.03 16.72 -13.27
CA ILE A 95 -10.83 16.38 -12.50
C ILE A 95 -10.34 17.55 -11.62
N SER A 96 -10.68 18.79 -12.00
CA SER A 96 -10.31 20.03 -11.29
C SER A 96 -10.95 20.14 -9.91
N GLU A 97 -12.16 19.61 -9.73
CA GLU A 97 -12.91 19.68 -8.47
C GLU A 97 -12.58 18.51 -7.52
N ARG A 98 -11.71 17.59 -7.96
CA ARG A 98 -11.37 16.37 -7.23
C ARG A 98 -10.01 16.51 -6.56
N PRO A 99 -9.78 15.80 -5.44
CA PRO A 99 -8.47 15.79 -4.82
C PRO A 99 -7.43 15.16 -5.75
N ARG A 100 -6.25 15.79 -5.80
CA ARG A 100 -5.14 15.35 -6.65
C ARG A 100 -4.67 13.94 -6.26
N ILE A 101 -4.41 13.11 -7.27
CA ILE A 101 -3.79 11.79 -7.09
C ILE A 101 -2.29 11.99 -6.83
N PRO A 102 -1.74 11.47 -5.72
CA PRO A 102 -0.31 11.55 -5.43
C PRO A 102 0.52 10.80 -6.48
N THR A 103 1.74 11.28 -6.72
CA THR A 103 2.67 10.58 -7.62
C THR A 103 3.22 9.30 -6.95
N LEU A 104 3.73 8.36 -7.74
CA LEU A 104 4.32 7.13 -7.20
C LEU A 104 5.50 7.43 -6.25
N GLN A 105 6.29 8.46 -6.55
CA GLN A 105 7.42 8.86 -5.73
C GLN A 105 6.96 9.42 -4.37
N GLU A 106 5.91 10.24 -4.37
CA GLU A 106 5.29 10.73 -3.12
C GLU A 106 4.76 9.56 -2.28
N LEU A 107 4.11 8.56 -2.90
CA LEU A 107 3.61 7.39 -2.20
C LEU A 107 4.74 6.53 -1.58
N ILE A 108 5.86 6.40 -2.29
CA ILE A 108 7.05 5.72 -1.78
C ILE A 108 7.61 6.49 -0.60
N ALA A 109 7.80 7.81 -0.74
CA ALA A 109 8.33 8.67 0.32
C ALA A 109 7.45 8.62 1.58
N GLU A 110 6.12 8.73 1.44
CA GLU A 110 5.18 8.61 2.56
C GLU A 110 5.31 7.25 3.27
N ARG A 111 5.48 6.17 2.52
CA ARG A 111 5.60 4.82 3.08
C ARG A 111 6.95 4.63 3.79
N GLU A 112 8.01 5.18 3.24
CA GLU A 112 9.35 5.12 3.82
C GLU A 112 9.43 5.95 5.11
N ALA A 113 8.84 7.15 5.13
CA ALA A 113 8.72 7.96 6.33
C ALA A 113 7.95 7.22 7.44
N LYS A 114 6.80 6.62 7.12
CA LYS A 114 6.01 5.82 8.08
C LYS A 114 6.79 4.64 8.63
N LYS A 115 7.65 4.03 7.81
CA LYS A 115 8.50 2.93 8.25
C LYS A 115 9.63 3.42 9.14
N ALA A 116 10.34 4.49 8.76
CA ALA A 116 11.41 5.08 9.56
C ALA A 116 10.91 5.45 10.96
N ALA A 117 9.79 6.17 11.06
CA ALA A 117 9.17 6.51 12.34
C ALA A 117 8.79 5.27 13.19
N LYS A 118 8.34 4.19 12.54
CA LYS A 118 8.04 2.92 13.23
C LYS A 118 9.31 2.24 13.75
N ASP A 119 10.39 2.29 12.99
CA ASP A 119 11.66 1.67 13.35
C ASP A 119 12.37 2.47 14.46
N GLU A 120 12.32 3.81 14.43
CA GLU A 120 12.77 4.69 15.53
C GLU A 120 12.01 4.38 16.83
N ARG A 121 10.68 4.32 16.77
CA ARG A 121 9.85 3.95 17.93
C ARG A 121 10.20 2.57 18.48
N ARG A 122 10.55 1.62 17.62
CA ARG A 122 10.98 0.27 18.03
C ARG A 122 12.37 0.28 18.65
N ALA A 123 13.29 1.06 18.09
CA ALA A 123 14.64 1.21 18.62
C ALA A 123 14.60 1.79 20.04
N PHE A 124 13.85 2.88 20.25
CA PHE A 124 13.67 3.51 21.56
C PHE A 124 13.10 2.54 22.61
N ARG A 125 12.02 1.82 22.28
CA ARG A 125 11.47 0.79 23.20
C ARG A 125 12.45 -0.34 23.49
N LYS A 126 13.30 -0.70 22.52
CA LYS A 126 14.33 -1.73 22.71
C LYS A 126 15.44 -1.23 23.62
N THR A 127 15.91 0.00 23.45
CA THR A 127 16.93 0.61 24.30
C THR A 127 16.45 0.77 25.73
N GLU A 128 15.23 1.28 25.94
CA GLU A 128 14.63 1.38 27.28
C GLU A 128 14.54 0.01 27.96
N ARG A 129 14.10 -1.02 27.24
CA ARG A 129 14.02 -2.39 27.79
C ARG A 129 15.39 -2.97 28.14
N ILE A 130 16.43 -2.64 27.37
CA ILE A 130 17.81 -3.09 27.66
C ILE A 130 18.33 -2.38 28.91
N LEU A 131 18.15 -1.06 29.00
CA LEU A 131 18.58 -0.26 30.15
C LEU A 131 17.87 -0.70 31.43
N ALA A 132 16.55 -0.94 31.38
CA ALA A 132 15.79 -1.44 32.53
C ALA A 132 16.31 -2.81 33.01
N LYS A 133 16.60 -3.74 32.09
CA LYS A 133 17.20 -5.04 32.45
C LYS A 133 18.61 -4.92 33.01
N GLN A 134 19.40 -3.96 32.53
CA GLN A 134 20.73 -3.71 33.08
C GLN A 134 20.64 -3.15 34.49
N ALA A 135 19.75 -2.19 34.72
CA ALA A 135 19.48 -1.64 36.06
C ALA A 135 19.01 -2.73 37.04
N GLU A 136 18.09 -3.62 36.61
CA GLU A 136 17.65 -4.76 37.39
C GLU A 136 18.79 -5.73 37.73
N ARG A 137 19.67 -6.03 36.76
CA ARG A 137 20.85 -6.88 36.99
C ARG A 137 21.83 -6.26 37.98
N VAL A 138 22.05 -4.94 37.90
CA VAL A 138 22.92 -4.22 38.83
C VAL A 138 22.31 -4.24 40.23
N ALA A 139 21.02 -3.91 40.37
CA ALA A 139 20.32 -3.96 41.65
C ALA A 139 20.34 -5.36 42.31
N ASN A 140 20.15 -6.42 41.52
CA ASN A 140 20.23 -7.79 42.02
C ASN A 140 21.65 -8.17 42.46
N ARG A 141 22.70 -7.67 41.78
CA ARG A 141 24.08 -7.87 42.19
C ARG A 141 24.36 -7.18 43.53
N ASP A 142 23.99 -5.90 43.64
CA ASP A 142 24.21 -5.09 44.84
C ASP A 142 23.47 -5.69 46.06
N ALA A 143 22.26 -6.20 45.86
CA ALA A 143 21.50 -6.88 46.91
C ALA A 143 22.17 -8.18 47.40
N ASN A 144 22.76 -8.96 46.48
CA ASN A 144 23.45 -10.20 46.83
C ASN A 144 24.75 -9.93 47.62
N ASP A 145 25.53 -8.93 47.20
CA ASP A 145 26.77 -8.52 47.87
C ASP A 145 26.52 -7.99 49.30
N ASN A 146 25.36 -7.38 49.55
CA ASN A 146 24.96 -6.89 50.88
C ASN A 146 24.43 -7.99 51.82
N SER A 147 24.01 -9.14 51.28
CA SER A 147 23.52 -10.28 52.07
C SER A 147 24.62 -11.24 52.55
N ALA A 148 25.83 -11.11 52.00
CA ALA A 148 27.00 -11.93 52.32
C ALA A 148 27.95 -11.29 53.35
N ARG A 149 27.58 -10.12 53.89
CA ARG A 149 28.29 -9.40 54.96
C ARG A 149 27.47 -9.45 56.25
#